data_AF-A0A8I1B5H4-F1
#
_entry.id   AF-A0A8I1B5H4-F1
#
_cell.length_a   1.000
_cell.length_b   1.000
_cell.length_c   1.000
_cell.angle_alpha   90.00
_cell.angle_beta   90.00
_cell.angle_gamma   90.00
#
_symmetry.space_group_name_H-M   'P 1'
#
loop_
_entity.id
_entity.type
_entity.pdbx_description
1 polymer ?
#
loop_
_entity_poly.entity_id
_entity_poly.type
_entity_poly.pdbx_seq_one_letter_code
_entity_poly.pdbx_strand_id
1 'polypeptide(L)'
;PHELVVYGGIGRAARNWECYDAIVKALKNLESDETLLVQSGKPVGVFKTHENSPRVLIANSNLVPHWATWEHFNELDAKGLAMYGQMTAGSWIYIGSQGIVQGTYETFVEAGRQHYQGSLKGRWVLTAGLGGMGGAQPLAATLAGA
;
A
#
# COMPACT_ATOMS: atom_id res chain seq x y z
N PRO A 1 -6.08 -3.18 11.58
CA PRO A 1 -6.31 -4.50 10.93
C PRO A 1 -7.78 -5.00 10.98
N HIS A 2 -8.55 -4.77 12.06
CA HIS A 2 -9.94 -5.27 12.18
C HIS A 2 -10.89 -4.76 11.08
N GLU A 3 -10.61 -3.60 10.51
CA GLU A 3 -11.33 -3.03 9.35
C GLU A 3 -10.57 -3.24 8.02
N LEU A 4 -9.65 -4.22 7.99
CA LEU A 4 -8.74 -4.54 6.88
C LEU A 4 -7.74 -3.43 6.49
N VAL A 5 -7.77 -2.29 7.19
CA VAL A 5 -6.86 -1.16 6.98
C VAL A 5 -5.45 -1.53 7.41
N VAL A 6 -4.49 -1.26 6.51
CA VAL A 6 -3.06 -1.48 6.65
C VAL A 6 -2.33 -0.17 6.96
N TYR A 7 -2.41 0.83 6.08
CA TYR A 7 -1.82 2.17 6.28
C TYR A 7 -2.43 3.23 5.35
N GLY A 8 -2.07 4.50 5.56
CA GLY A 8 -2.34 5.59 4.62
C GLY A 8 -3.83 5.96 4.52
N GLY A 9 -4.47 6.24 5.65
CA GLY A 9 -5.91 6.47 5.71
C GLY A 9 -6.66 5.14 5.63
N ILE A 10 -7.37 4.90 4.53
CA ILE A 10 -8.22 3.72 4.31
C ILE A 10 -7.60 2.66 3.38
N GLY A 11 -6.26 2.62 3.27
CA GLY A 11 -5.57 1.62 2.45
C GLY A 11 -5.79 0.21 3.01
N ARG A 12 -6.52 -0.64 2.29
CA ARG A 12 -6.96 -1.97 2.76
C ARG A 12 -6.30 -3.12 1.98
N ALA A 13 -6.23 -4.28 2.64
CA ALA A 13 -5.70 -5.52 2.05
C ALA A 13 -6.73 -6.30 1.20
N ALA A 14 -8.01 -6.18 1.52
CA ALA A 14 -9.15 -6.75 0.80
C ALA A 14 -10.36 -5.83 0.95
N ARG A 15 -11.36 -5.97 0.07
CA ARG A 15 -12.50 -5.04 0.01
C ARG A 15 -13.34 -5.04 1.29
N ASN A 16 -13.67 -6.24 1.74
CA ASN A 16 -14.41 -6.53 2.96
C ASN A 16 -14.04 -7.95 3.42
N TRP A 17 -14.54 -8.37 4.58
CA TRP A 17 -14.18 -9.67 5.17
C TRP A 17 -14.60 -10.86 4.30
N GLU A 18 -15.77 -10.79 3.65
CA GLU A 18 -16.20 -11.82 2.70
C GLU A 18 -15.21 -11.97 1.53
N CYS A 19 -14.72 -10.85 0.98
CA CYS A 19 -13.71 -10.87 -0.08
C CYS A 19 -12.37 -11.41 0.44
N TYR A 20 -11.98 -11.09 1.68
CA TYR A 20 -10.78 -11.64 2.30
C TYR A 20 -10.86 -13.17 2.39
N ASP A 21 -11.94 -13.71 2.96
CA ASP A 21 -12.14 -15.15 3.10
C ASP A 21 -12.16 -15.86 1.75
N ALA A 22 -12.80 -15.24 0.74
CA ALA A 22 -12.83 -15.74 -0.62
C ALA A 22 -11.44 -15.73 -1.29
N ILE A 23 -10.61 -14.70 -1.06
CA ILE A 23 -9.22 -14.65 -1.56
C ILE A 23 -8.42 -15.78 -0.93
N VAL A 24 -8.49 -15.95 0.39
CA VAL A 24 -7.78 -17.02 1.10
C VAL A 24 -8.20 -18.39 0.57
N LYS A 25 -9.50 -18.62 0.36
CA LYS A 25 -10.02 -19.86 -0.22
C LYS A 25 -9.53 -20.06 -1.65
N ALA A 26 -9.53 -19.03 -2.49
CA ALA A 26 -9.07 -19.12 -3.87
C ALA A 26 -7.58 -19.46 -3.93
N LEU A 27 -6.74 -18.77 -3.15
CA LEU A 27 -5.30 -19.01 -3.12
C LEU A 27 -4.93 -20.42 -2.64
N LYS A 28 -5.68 -20.99 -1.69
CA LYS A 28 -5.47 -22.37 -1.21
C LYS A 28 -5.78 -23.44 -2.24
N ASN A 29 -6.63 -23.13 -3.23
CA ASN A 29 -7.07 -24.08 -4.27
C ASN A 29 -6.52 -23.73 -5.66
N LEU A 30 -5.62 -22.73 -5.76
CA LEU A 30 -5.11 -22.25 -7.04
C LEU A 30 -4.04 -23.21 -7.57
N GLU A 31 -4.23 -23.73 -8.78
CA GLU A 31 -3.27 -24.64 -9.40
C GLU A 31 -2.01 -23.90 -9.92
N SER A 32 -0.93 -24.66 -10.18
CA SER A 32 0.36 -24.10 -10.63
C SER A 32 0.28 -23.39 -11.98
N ASP A 33 -0.72 -23.71 -12.81
CA ASP A 33 -0.94 -23.12 -14.13
C ASP A 33 -2.16 -22.19 -14.21
N GLU A 34 -2.68 -21.74 -13.07
CA GLU A 34 -3.81 -20.81 -12.99
C GLU A 34 -3.41 -19.41 -12.50
N THR A 35 -4.25 -18.41 -12.79
CA THR A 35 -4.09 -17.03 -12.34
C THR A 35 -5.38 -16.50 -11.73
N LEU A 36 -5.33 -16.03 -10.48
CA LEU A 36 -6.40 -15.33 -9.79
C LEU A 36 -6.43 -13.85 -10.19
N LEU A 37 -7.60 -13.33 -10.54
CA LEU A 37 -7.85 -11.91 -10.77
C LEU A 37 -8.48 -11.27 -9.53
N VAL A 38 -7.85 -10.22 -9.02
CA VAL A 38 -8.36 -9.40 -7.92
C VAL A 38 -8.69 -8.00 -8.43
N GLN A 39 -9.97 -7.63 -8.37
CA GLN A 39 -10.46 -6.31 -8.75
C GLN A 39 -10.83 -5.54 -7.48
N SER A 40 -10.15 -4.43 -7.19
CA SER A 40 -10.35 -3.62 -5.98
C SER A 40 -10.59 -4.48 -4.73
N GLY A 41 -9.64 -5.37 -4.44
CA GLY A 41 -9.66 -6.25 -3.27
C GLY A 41 -10.74 -7.33 -3.25
N LYS A 42 -11.39 -7.63 -4.37
CA LYS A 42 -12.37 -8.72 -4.53
C LYS A 42 -11.83 -9.77 -5.51
N PRO A 43 -11.88 -11.08 -5.19
CA PRO A 43 -11.51 -12.13 -6.13
C PRO A 43 -12.65 -12.29 -7.16
N VAL A 44 -12.39 -12.01 -8.44
CA VAL A 44 -13.44 -11.94 -9.48
C VAL A 44 -13.38 -13.07 -10.49
N GLY A 45 -12.27 -13.81 -10.56
CA GLY A 45 -12.16 -14.96 -11.47
C GLY A 45 -10.80 -15.64 -11.36
N VAL A 46 -10.78 -16.91 -11.75
CA VAL A 46 -9.57 -17.72 -11.91
C VAL A 46 -9.56 -18.22 -13.35
N PHE A 47 -8.42 -18.10 -14.02
CA PHE A 47 -8.25 -18.53 -15.40
C PHE A 47 -6.99 -19.36 -15.54
N LYS A 48 -7.05 -20.41 -16.36
CA LYS A 48 -5.87 -21.17 -16.76
C LYS A 48 -4.97 -20.30 -17.61
N THR A 49 -3.70 -20.21 -17.22
CA THR A 49 -2.62 -19.52 -17.93
C THR A 49 -1.49 -20.52 -18.19
N HIS A 50 -0.35 -20.39 -17.50
CA HIS A 50 0.77 -21.33 -17.53
C HIS A 50 1.66 -21.14 -16.29
N GLU A 51 2.56 -22.08 -16.01
CA GLU A 51 3.37 -22.08 -14.78
C GLU A 51 4.25 -20.83 -14.62
N ASN A 52 4.78 -20.28 -15.71
CA ASN A 52 5.59 -19.04 -15.68
C ASN A 52 4.78 -17.73 -15.63
N SER A 53 3.44 -17.79 -15.61
CA SER A 53 2.59 -16.60 -15.47
C SER A 53 2.47 -16.19 -14.01
N PRO A 54 2.17 -14.91 -13.72
CA PRO A 54 1.81 -14.50 -12.37
C PRO A 54 0.62 -15.32 -11.84
N ARG A 55 0.73 -15.79 -10.59
CA ARG A 55 -0.37 -16.51 -9.91
C ARG A 55 -1.53 -15.58 -9.54
N VAL A 56 -1.25 -14.29 -9.35
CA VAL A 56 -2.26 -13.28 -9.01
C VAL A 56 -2.00 -12.02 -9.82
N LEU A 57 -3.07 -11.49 -10.41
CA LEU A 57 -3.09 -10.17 -11.05
C LEU A 57 -4.07 -9.27 -10.32
N ILE A 58 -3.63 -8.04 -10.01
CA ILE A 58 -4.37 -7.13 -9.14
C ILE A 58 -4.57 -5.79 -9.84
N ALA A 59 -5.81 -5.31 -9.86
CA ALA A 59 -6.15 -3.97 -10.31
C ALA A 59 -7.07 -3.31 -9.26
N ASN A 60 -6.51 -2.39 -8.48
CA ASN A 60 -7.22 -1.71 -7.39
C ASN A 60 -7.44 -0.23 -7.69
N SER A 61 -8.63 0.28 -7.33
CA SER A 61 -8.93 1.72 -7.26
C SER A 61 -8.87 2.49 -8.59
N ASN A 62 -8.73 1.80 -9.72
CA ASN A 62 -8.73 2.43 -11.04
C ASN A 62 -10.12 2.97 -11.38
N LEU A 63 -10.17 4.24 -11.75
CA LEU A 63 -11.37 4.94 -12.24
C LEU A 63 -11.02 5.64 -13.56
N VAL A 64 -12.01 5.74 -14.46
CA VAL A 64 -11.84 6.53 -15.69
C VAL A 64 -11.57 7.99 -15.30
N PRO A 65 -10.63 8.71 -15.95
CA PRO A 65 -10.09 9.97 -15.42
C PRO A 65 -11.11 11.04 -15.04
N HIS A 66 -12.20 11.18 -15.81
CA HIS A 66 -13.27 12.13 -15.50
C HIS A 66 -13.94 11.86 -14.14
N TRP A 67 -13.95 10.61 -13.69
CA TRP A 67 -14.55 10.15 -12.43
C TRP A 67 -13.51 9.82 -11.34
N ALA A 68 -12.22 10.09 -11.58
CA ALA A 68 -11.15 9.78 -10.65
C ALA A 68 -11.08 10.80 -9.49
N THR A 69 -12.18 10.94 -8.75
CA THR A 69 -12.32 11.82 -7.59
C THR A 69 -12.68 11.05 -6.32
N TRP A 70 -12.43 11.65 -5.16
CA TRP A 70 -12.78 11.04 -3.88
C TRP A 70 -14.29 10.94 -3.67
N GLU A 71 -15.07 11.91 -4.16
CA GLU A 71 -16.52 11.91 -4.06
C GLU A 71 -17.11 10.69 -4.77
N HIS A 72 -16.67 10.43 -6.00
CA HIS A 72 -17.14 9.27 -6.76
C HIS A 72 -16.58 7.95 -6.20
N PHE A 73 -15.32 7.94 -5.76
CA PHE A 73 -14.77 6.79 -5.05
C PHE A 73 -15.61 6.42 -3.82
N ASN A 74 -15.97 7.40 -2.99
CA ASN A 74 -16.76 7.19 -1.77
C ASN A 74 -18.19 6.74 -2.09
N GLU A 75 -18.79 7.26 -3.17
CA GLU A 75 -20.08 6.78 -3.67
C GLU A 75 -20.02 5.28 -4.03
N LEU A 76 -18.96 4.85 -4.69
CA LEU A 76 -18.74 3.44 -5.03
C LEU A 76 -18.41 2.59 -3.80
N ASP A 77 -17.62 3.09 -2.85
CA ASP A 77 -17.29 2.39 -1.60
C ASP A 77 -18.55 2.13 -0.76
N ALA A 78 -19.43 3.14 -0.63
CA ALA A 78 -20.72 3.00 0.04
C ALA A 78 -21.64 1.95 -0.61
N LYS A 79 -21.48 1.69 -1.91
CA LYS A 79 -22.17 0.62 -2.65
C LYS A 79 -21.44 -0.74 -2.60
N GLY A 80 -20.30 -0.84 -1.90
CA GLY A 80 -19.47 -2.05 -1.86
C GLY A 80 -18.71 -2.35 -3.16
N LEU A 81 -18.53 -1.33 -4.01
CA LEU A 81 -17.91 -1.45 -5.35
C LEU A 81 -16.45 -0.99 -5.39
N ALA A 82 -15.95 -0.35 -4.33
CA ALA A 82 -14.59 0.17 -4.28
C ALA A 82 -13.77 -0.42 -3.12
N MET A 83 -12.46 -0.28 -3.26
CA MET A 83 -11.48 -0.45 -2.19
C MET A 83 -10.30 0.46 -2.53
N TYR A 84 -9.75 1.15 -1.54
CA TYR A 84 -8.54 1.93 -1.70
C TYR A 84 -7.32 1.01 -1.47
N GLY A 85 -6.55 0.75 -2.53
CA GLY A 85 -5.42 -0.18 -2.48
C GLY A 85 -4.14 0.41 -1.92
N GLN A 86 -4.05 1.75 -1.82
CA GLN A 86 -2.76 2.44 -1.62
C GLN A 86 -1.72 1.86 -2.61
N MET A 87 -0.46 1.73 -2.22
CA MET A 87 0.59 1.09 -3.00
C MET A 87 0.77 -0.37 -2.57
N THR A 88 1.16 -0.60 -1.31
CA THR A 88 1.55 -1.94 -0.81
C THR A 88 0.47 -2.62 0.03
N ALA A 89 -0.60 -1.89 0.39
CA ALA A 89 -1.70 -2.44 1.19
C ALA A 89 -2.49 -3.49 0.39
N GLY A 90 -3.04 -3.10 -0.76
CA GLY A 90 -3.85 -3.97 -1.62
C GLY A 90 -3.04 -4.90 -2.54
N SER A 91 -1.71 -4.84 -2.49
CA SER A 91 -0.78 -5.70 -3.24
C SER A 91 0.05 -6.63 -2.34
N TRP A 92 -0.24 -6.64 -1.04
CA TRP A 92 0.24 -7.64 -0.08
C TRP A 92 1.75 -7.70 0.10
N ILE A 93 2.41 -6.54 0.11
CA ILE A 93 3.87 -6.45 0.32
C ILE A 93 4.27 -5.37 1.34
N TYR A 94 3.32 -4.99 2.21
CA TYR A 94 3.59 -4.05 3.29
C TYR A 94 4.39 -4.71 4.41
N ILE A 95 5.52 -4.10 4.81
CA ILE A 95 6.44 -4.61 5.84
C ILE A 95 6.54 -3.68 7.06
N GLY A 96 5.47 -2.96 7.37
CA GLY A 96 5.50 -1.97 8.45
C GLY A 96 6.21 -0.68 8.06
N SER A 97 6.62 0.10 9.06
CA SER A 97 7.34 1.37 8.86
C SER A 97 8.70 1.18 8.19
N GLN A 98 9.28 -0.03 8.28
CA GLN A 98 10.56 -0.35 7.62
C GLN A 98 10.49 -0.16 6.11
N GLY A 99 9.32 -0.36 5.48
CA GLY A 99 9.17 -0.21 4.04
C GLY A 99 9.50 1.18 3.50
N ILE A 100 9.46 2.22 4.35
CA ILE A 100 9.75 3.61 3.94
C ILE A 100 10.95 4.23 4.65
N VAL A 101 11.44 3.63 5.75
CA VAL A 101 12.48 4.26 6.59
C VAL A 101 13.75 4.60 5.82
N GLN A 102 14.20 3.72 4.92
CA GLN A 102 15.38 4.00 4.09
C GLN A 102 15.11 5.18 3.13
N GLY A 103 13.95 5.21 2.46
CA GLY A 103 13.62 6.32 1.56
C GLY A 103 13.51 7.66 2.31
N THR A 104 12.94 7.66 3.51
CA THR A 104 12.88 8.85 4.37
C THR A 104 14.27 9.28 4.84
N TYR A 105 15.13 8.33 5.23
CA TYR A 105 16.53 8.58 5.59
C TYR A 105 17.30 9.20 4.42
N GLU A 106 17.24 8.60 3.23
CA GLU A 106 17.94 9.11 2.04
C GLU A 106 17.45 10.52 1.66
N THR A 107 16.15 10.80 1.84
CA THR A 107 15.59 12.14 1.62
C THR A 107 16.21 13.17 2.57
N PHE A 108 16.30 12.85 3.86
CA PHE A 108 16.92 13.76 4.84
C PHE A 108 18.43 13.89 4.62
N VAL A 109 19.13 12.81 4.35
CA VAL A 109 20.57 12.83 4.05
C VAL A 109 20.84 13.69 2.82
N GLU A 110 20.03 13.56 1.76
CA GLU A 110 20.20 14.36 0.54
C GLU A 110 19.88 15.84 0.79
N ALA A 111 18.84 16.15 1.56
CA ALA A 111 18.60 17.53 2.02
C ALA A 111 19.80 18.07 2.84
N GLY A 112 20.41 17.22 3.67
CA GLY A 112 21.65 17.52 4.40
C GLY A 112 22.83 17.82 3.48
N ARG A 113 23.02 17.05 2.40
CA ARG A 113 24.05 17.28 1.38
C ARG A 113 23.85 18.61 0.67
N GLN A 114 22.62 18.90 0.26
CA GLN A 114 22.31 20.11 -0.53
C GLN A 114 22.35 21.40 0.30
N HIS A 115 21.89 21.37 1.56
CA HIS A 115 21.71 22.58 2.35
C HIS A 115 22.70 22.75 3.51
N TYR A 116 23.36 21.67 3.93
CA TYR A 116 24.11 21.65 5.18
C TYR A 116 25.44 20.89 5.08
N GLN A 117 26.06 20.90 3.89
CA GLN A 117 27.40 20.32 3.65
C GLN A 117 27.48 18.83 4.03
N GLY A 118 26.38 18.11 3.88
CA GLY A 118 26.30 16.66 4.11
C GLY A 118 26.01 16.24 5.55
N SER A 119 25.84 17.17 6.49
CA SER A 119 25.61 16.83 7.90
C SER A 119 24.41 17.56 8.50
N LEU A 120 23.51 16.79 9.11
CA LEU A 120 22.41 17.33 9.92
C LEU A 120 22.74 17.44 11.41
N LYS A 121 23.98 17.14 11.84
CA LYS A 121 24.37 17.21 13.25
C LYS A 121 24.11 18.59 13.85
N GLY A 122 23.41 18.63 14.98
CA GLY A 122 23.06 19.86 15.69
C GLY A 122 21.92 20.65 15.06
N ARG A 123 21.21 20.05 14.09
CA ARG A 123 19.95 20.55 13.52
C ARG A 123 18.80 19.78 14.14
N TRP A 124 17.59 20.05 13.67
CA TRP A 124 16.39 19.32 14.05
C TRP A 124 15.40 19.38 12.89
N VAL A 125 14.55 18.37 12.77
CA VAL A 125 13.48 18.31 11.77
C VAL A 125 12.14 18.52 12.44
N LEU A 126 11.40 19.54 12.02
CA LEU A 126 9.99 19.72 12.39
C LEU A 126 9.11 18.97 11.40
N THR A 127 8.28 18.06 11.89
CA THR A 127 7.31 17.33 11.06
C THR A 127 6.09 16.90 11.87
N ALA A 128 5.09 16.33 11.21
CA ALA A 128 3.85 15.81 11.79
C ALA A 128 3.45 14.46 11.17
N GLY A 129 2.52 13.77 11.83
CA GLY A 129 1.95 12.49 11.36
C GLY A 129 2.78 11.27 11.73
N LEU A 130 2.34 10.53 12.75
CA LEU A 130 2.98 9.29 13.23
C LEU A 130 2.14 8.04 12.92
N GLY A 131 1.57 7.98 11.71
CA GLY A 131 0.89 6.79 11.20
C GLY A 131 1.87 5.68 10.80
N GLY A 132 1.38 4.59 10.19
CA GLY A 132 2.23 3.43 9.82
C GLY A 132 3.46 3.77 8.95
N MET A 133 3.34 4.75 8.06
CA MET A 133 4.48 5.23 7.25
C MET A 133 5.19 6.42 7.90
N GLY A 134 4.43 7.43 8.35
CA GLY A 134 4.99 8.63 8.98
C GLY A 134 5.74 8.36 10.29
N GLY A 135 5.48 7.24 10.96
CA GLY A 135 6.24 6.78 12.13
C GLY A 135 7.69 6.42 11.83
N ALA A 136 8.09 6.29 10.56
CA ALA A 136 9.49 6.12 10.17
C ALA A 136 10.30 7.43 10.26
N GLN A 137 9.64 8.59 10.23
CA GLN A 137 10.28 9.91 10.25
C GLN A 137 11.24 10.13 11.43
N PRO A 138 10.86 9.89 12.70
CA PRO A 138 11.78 10.11 13.82
C PRO A 138 13.04 9.25 13.72
N LEU A 139 12.89 7.95 13.42
CA LEU A 139 14.04 7.06 13.28
C LEU A 139 14.95 7.48 12.12
N ALA A 140 14.36 7.82 10.96
CA ALA A 140 15.11 8.28 9.79
C ALA A 140 15.88 9.59 10.06
N ALA A 141 15.26 10.57 10.73
CA ALA A 141 15.90 11.83 11.08
C ALA A 141 17.08 11.60 12.04
N THR A 142 16.89 10.78 13.08
CA THR A 142 17.97 10.41 14.01
C THR A 142 19.12 9.69 13.32
N LEU A 143 18.83 8.76 12.41
CA LEU A 143 19.87 8.06 11.62
C LEU A 143 20.62 9.02 10.69
N ALA A 144 19.95 10.01 10.12
CA ALA A 144 20.56 11.07 9.32
C ALA A 144 21.37 12.08 10.16
N GLY A 145 21.29 12.00 11.48
CA GLY A 145 22.04 12.82 12.43
C GLY A 145 21.38 14.14 12.81
N ALA A 146 20.10 14.34 12.47
CA ALA A 146 19.30 15.48 12.90
C ALA A 146 18.70 15.28 14.31
#